data_AF-A0A3A8LNC1-F1
#
_entry.id   AF-A0A3A8LNC1-F1
#
_cell.length_a   1.000
_cell.length_b   1.000
_cell.length_c   1.000
_cell.angle_alpha   90.00
_cell.angle_beta   90.00
_cell.angle_gamma   90.00
#
_symmetry.space_group_name_H-M   'P 1'
#
loop_
_entity.id
_entity.type
_entity.pdbx_description
1 polymer ?
#
loop_
_entity_poly.entity_id
_entity_poly.type
_entity_poly.pdbx_seq_one_letter_code
_entity_poly.pdbx_strand_id
1 'polypeptide(L)'
;MQPEPTNWLPGIIVLSVAFVLAAAWLLFQRRKTGAAPEASAAAVKADGTTEDLSQRAQSLIEQLRTLEAEKHHFSAEHYTAEKSRLEREAAAALRARDEHQKRQAAGVTAPARNVPAPTGWASRNPQMVGALWGAGVVVFFGGLGYLLVSEQKPREEGQMGTGATPPGMSAQQQQEAGGMPQQNDELEQARERLASNPGDVEAAAMLSHELIRQQQFPEAMKVTQKGLAVDPFNVELRVHRGVLRAAASGDLQGAEQELIELVNTWPDAQEALIFLGSLSLRRGDKAGALEHFERFTVEVPKNMQPPQLAPAIAQLRAEVAQQQ
;
A
#
# COMPACT_ATOMS: atom_id res chain seq x y z
N MET A 1 -42.51 9.50 -37.89
CA MET A 1 -41.47 10.40 -37.33
C MET A 1 -40.14 9.74 -37.64
N GLN A 2 -39.29 10.37 -38.44
CA GLN A 2 -37.95 9.83 -38.72
C GLN A 2 -37.03 10.14 -37.51
N PRO A 3 -36.15 9.21 -37.09
CA PRO A 3 -35.27 9.46 -35.96
C PRO A 3 -34.20 10.50 -36.33
N GLU A 4 -34.10 11.55 -35.51
CA GLU A 4 -33.02 12.54 -35.61
C GLU A 4 -31.66 11.86 -35.39
N PRO A 5 -30.65 12.09 -36.26
CA PRO A 5 -29.34 11.47 -36.13
C PRO A 5 -28.61 12.00 -34.89
N THR A 6 -28.05 11.09 -34.10
CA THR A 6 -27.25 11.41 -32.91
C THR A 6 -26.02 12.24 -33.28
N ASN A 7 -25.85 13.40 -32.66
CA ASN A 7 -24.73 14.30 -32.91
C ASN A 7 -23.52 13.92 -32.03
N TRP A 8 -22.59 13.16 -32.60
CA TRP A 8 -21.35 12.71 -31.95
C TRP A 8 -20.24 13.76 -31.92
N LEU A 9 -20.46 14.93 -32.53
CA LEU A 9 -19.44 15.97 -32.69
C LEU A 9 -18.86 16.47 -31.35
N PRO A 10 -19.63 16.68 -30.27
CA PRO A 10 -19.08 17.10 -28.98
C PRO A 10 -18.13 16.07 -28.36
N GLY A 11 -18.46 14.78 -28.48
CA GLY A 11 -17.62 13.70 -27.94
C GLY A 11 -16.26 13.60 -28.63
N ILE A 12 -16.24 13.80 -29.95
CA ILE A 12 -15.00 13.79 -30.75
C ILE A 12 -14.11 14.99 -30.39
N ILE A 13 -14.69 16.16 -30.13
CA ILE A 13 -13.96 17.35 -29.70
C ILE A 13 -13.29 17.11 -28.33
N VAL A 14 -14.01 16.54 -27.37
CA VAL A 14 -13.43 16.24 -26.04
C VAL A 14 -12.30 15.22 -26.13
N LEU A 15 -12.48 14.15 -26.92
CA LEU A 15 -11.47 13.12 -27.12
C LEU A 15 -10.20 13.68 -27.76
N SER A 16 -10.34 14.53 -28.77
CA SER A 16 -9.20 15.13 -29.48
C SER A 16 -8.43 16.11 -28.58
N VAL A 17 -9.11 16.93 -27.78
CA VAL A 17 -8.45 17.81 -26.80
C VAL A 17 -7.67 17.01 -25.75
N ALA A 18 -8.26 15.93 -25.22
CA ALA A 18 -7.58 15.06 -24.25
C ALA A 18 -6.31 14.42 -24.83
N PHE A 19 -6.36 13.99 -26.09
CA PHE A 19 -5.22 13.38 -26.77
C PHE A 19 -4.08 14.38 -27.00
N VAL A 20 -4.41 15.63 -27.37
CA VAL A 20 -3.43 16.71 -27.56
C VAL A 20 -2.75 17.05 -26.23
N LEU A 21 -3.50 17.13 -25.13
CA LEU A 21 -2.95 17.40 -23.80
C LEU A 21 -2.05 16.26 -23.30
N ALA A 22 -2.44 15.00 -23.51
CA ALA A 22 -1.61 13.84 -23.17
C ALA A 22 -0.31 13.81 -23.99
N ALA A 23 -0.39 14.11 -25.29
CA ALA A 23 0.79 14.20 -26.16
C ALA A 23 1.72 15.35 -25.73
N ALA A 24 1.17 16.52 -25.41
CA ALA A 24 1.94 17.65 -24.90
C ALA A 24 2.64 17.32 -23.56
N TRP A 25 1.96 16.60 -22.67
CA TRP A 25 2.52 16.15 -21.40
C TRP A 25 3.66 15.13 -21.59
N LEU A 26 3.49 14.16 -22.49
CA LEU A 26 4.54 13.19 -22.85
C LEU A 26 5.77 13.86 -23.47
N LEU A 27 5.57 14.84 -24.34
CA LEU A 27 6.68 15.62 -24.92
C LEU A 27 7.40 16.47 -23.86
N PHE A 28 6.66 16.99 -22.88
CA PHE A 28 7.23 17.73 -21.75
C PHE A 28 8.01 16.82 -20.81
N GLN A 29 7.54 15.60 -20.55
CA GLN A 29 8.29 14.60 -19.78
C GLN A 29 9.56 14.14 -20.51
N ARG A 30 9.48 13.86 -21.81
CA ARG A 30 10.65 13.50 -22.63
C ARG A 30 11.70 14.61 -22.68
N ARG A 31 11.30 15.88 -22.63
CA ARG A 31 12.23 17.01 -22.51
C ARG A 31 12.91 17.09 -21.14
N LYS A 32 12.25 16.65 -20.06
CA LYS A 32 12.87 16.55 -18.73
C LYS A 32 13.83 15.35 -18.60
N THR A 33 13.65 14.30 -19.39
CA THR A 33 14.48 13.10 -19.39
C THR A 33 15.50 13.04 -20.53
N GLY A 34 15.95 14.19 -21.02
CA GLY A 34 17.08 14.30 -21.95
C GLY A 34 18.44 14.13 -21.24
N ALA A 35 18.72 12.92 -20.75
CA ALA A 35 20.07 12.36 -20.56
C ALA A 35 19.94 10.88 -20.11
N ALA A 36 20.42 9.96 -20.95
CA ALA A 36 20.57 8.53 -20.65
C ALA A 36 22.08 8.19 -20.56
N PRO A 37 22.49 6.99 -20.12
CA PRO A 37 22.07 6.23 -18.94
C PRO A 37 23.26 5.54 -18.18
N GLU A 38 22.94 4.70 -17.19
CA GLU A 38 23.68 3.48 -16.77
C GLU A 38 24.76 3.43 -15.66
N ALA A 39 25.40 4.51 -15.19
CA ALA A 39 26.47 4.33 -14.16
C ALA A 39 26.02 4.43 -12.68
N SER A 40 24.79 4.85 -12.39
CA SER A 40 24.39 5.26 -11.02
C SER A 40 23.64 4.20 -10.20
N ALA A 41 23.18 3.10 -10.80
CA ALA A 41 22.37 2.11 -10.09
C ALA A 41 23.20 1.17 -9.18
N ALA A 42 24.52 1.07 -9.41
CA ALA A 42 25.40 0.20 -8.63
C ALA A 42 25.95 0.86 -7.34
N ALA A 43 25.98 2.19 -7.25
CA ALA A 43 26.55 2.90 -6.10
C ALA A 43 25.54 3.20 -4.98
N VAL A 44 24.24 3.08 -5.23
CA VAL A 44 23.18 3.44 -4.26
C VAL A 44 22.93 2.35 -3.20
N LYS A 45 23.53 1.16 -3.34
CA LYS A 45 23.34 0.06 -2.36
C LYS A 45 24.23 0.14 -1.12
N ALA A 46 25.19 1.08 -1.04
CA ALA A 46 26.18 1.11 0.05
C ALA A 46 26.09 2.32 0.98
N ASP A 47 25.50 3.44 0.55
CA ASP A 47 25.43 4.66 1.37
C ASP A 47 24.10 4.73 2.12
N GLY A 48 23.97 3.92 3.18
CA GLY A 48 23.03 4.25 4.26
C GLY A 48 23.45 5.57 4.91
N THR A 49 22.51 6.36 5.42
CA THR A 49 22.87 7.61 6.12
C THR A 49 23.72 7.29 7.36
N THR A 50 24.48 8.26 7.88
CA THR A 50 25.27 8.06 9.11
C THR A 50 24.41 7.62 10.29
N GLU A 51 23.14 8.05 10.31
CA GLU A 51 22.15 7.63 11.29
C GLU A 51 21.77 6.16 11.12
N ASP A 52 21.50 5.69 9.90
CA ASP A 52 21.18 4.28 9.62
C ASP A 52 22.34 3.34 10.02
N LEU A 53 23.58 3.73 9.70
CA LEU A 53 24.77 2.96 10.08
C LEU A 53 24.94 2.91 11.61
N SER A 54 24.59 3.99 12.31
CA SER A 54 24.66 4.04 13.78
C SER A 54 23.61 3.15 14.44
N GLN A 55 22.38 3.17 13.95
CA GLN A 55 21.29 2.30 14.43
C GLN A 55 21.62 0.83 14.20
N ARG A 56 22.15 0.50 13.01
CA ARG A 56 22.59 -0.87 12.69
C ARG A 56 23.74 -1.35 13.58
N ALA A 57 24.70 -0.49 13.90
CA ALA A 57 25.77 -0.85 14.82
C ALA A 57 25.24 -1.10 16.24
N GLN A 58 24.29 -0.29 16.70
CA GLN A 58 23.67 -0.45 18.02
C GLN A 58 22.86 -1.75 18.13
N SER A 59 22.08 -2.11 17.11
CA SER A 59 21.31 -3.35 17.12
C SER A 59 22.21 -4.60 17.16
N LEU A 60 23.33 -4.60 16.42
CA LEU A 60 24.29 -5.70 16.43
C LEU A 60 25.01 -5.84 17.79
N ILE A 61 25.29 -4.72 18.46
CA ILE A 61 25.84 -4.75 19.83
C ILE A 61 24.83 -5.32 20.82
N GLU A 62 23.55 -5.00 20.67
CA GLU A 62 22.50 -5.58 21.52
C GLU A 62 22.38 -7.08 21.29
N GLN A 63 22.42 -7.54 20.03
CA GLN A 63 22.41 -8.97 19.69
C GLN A 63 23.63 -9.72 20.28
N LEU A 64 24.81 -9.08 20.31
CA LEU A 64 25.98 -9.66 20.97
C LEU A 64 25.76 -9.78 22.49
N ARG A 65 25.12 -8.79 23.12
CA ARG A 65 24.80 -8.84 24.55
C ARG A 65 23.80 -9.94 24.86
N THR A 66 22.73 -10.08 24.06
CA THR A 66 21.74 -11.15 24.25
C THR A 66 22.35 -12.53 24.01
N LEU A 67 23.17 -12.69 22.96
CA LEU A 67 23.89 -13.94 22.70
C LEU A 67 24.82 -14.33 23.87
N GLU A 68 25.48 -13.35 24.51
CA GLU A 68 26.32 -13.60 25.68
C GLU A 68 25.48 -13.99 26.91
N ALA A 69 24.31 -13.38 27.10
CA ALA A 69 23.38 -13.72 28.17
C ALA A 69 22.79 -15.13 28.00
N GLU A 70 22.52 -15.53 26.77
CA GLU A 70 21.92 -16.83 26.42
C GLU A 70 22.96 -17.92 26.13
N LYS A 71 24.25 -17.67 26.39
CA LYS A 71 25.36 -18.58 26.08
C LYS A 71 25.12 -20.03 26.52
N HIS A 72 24.40 -20.23 27.62
CA HIS A 72 24.10 -21.55 28.18
C HIS A 72 23.04 -22.35 27.40
N HIS A 73 22.28 -21.70 26.52
CA HIS A 73 21.25 -22.33 25.68
C HIS A 73 21.81 -22.85 24.34
N PHE A 74 23.05 -22.50 23.99
CA PHE A 74 23.68 -22.88 22.73
C PHE A 74 24.82 -23.89 22.95
N SER A 75 25.03 -24.76 21.96
CA SER A 75 26.25 -25.57 21.93
C SER A 75 27.48 -24.66 21.76
N ALA A 76 28.64 -25.09 22.28
CA ALA A 76 29.87 -24.30 22.23
C ALA A 76 30.28 -23.90 20.80
N GLU A 77 30.11 -24.80 19.83
CA GLU A 77 30.42 -24.54 18.42
C GLU A 77 29.47 -23.51 17.81
N HIS A 78 28.16 -23.66 18.03
CA HIS A 78 27.17 -22.71 17.53
C HIS A 78 27.33 -21.30 18.14
N TYR A 79 27.59 -21.21 19.44
CA TYR A 79 27.82 -19.93 20.11
C TYR A 79 29.06 -19.19 19.56
N THR A 80 30.18 -19.90 19.38
CA THR A 80 31.42 -19.28 18.85
C THR A 80 31.26 -18.84 17.39
N ALA A 81 30.57 -19.63 16.57
CA ALA A 81 30.28 -19.28 15.18
C ALA A 81 29.40 -18.02 15.10
N GLU A 82 28.30 -17.96 15.86
CA GLU A 82 27.37 -16.84 15.83
C GLU A 82 27.98 -15.56 16.41
N LYS A 83 28.74 -15.69 17.51
CA LYS A 83 29.51 -14.58 18.09
C LYS A 83 30.49 -13.99 17.09
N SER A 84 31.27 -14.84 16.42
CA SER A 84 32.24 -14.40 15.41
C SER A 84 31.58 -13.75 14.18
N ARG A 85 30.33 -14.13 13.84
CA ARG A 85 29.56 -13.51 12.77
C ARG A 85 29.13 -12.11 13.16
N LEU A 86 28.47 -11.98 14.32
CA LEU A 86 27.96 -10.71 14.84
C LEU A 86 29.08 -9.70 15.12
N GLU A 87 30.22 -10.15 15.65
CA GLU A 87 31.40 -9.29 15.87
C GLU A 87 31.95 -8.72 14.56
N ARG A 88 32.03 -9.53 13.50
CA ARG A 88 32.49 -9.08 12.18
C ARG A 88 31.54 -8.07 11.56
N GLU A 89 30.24 -8.30 11.67
CA GLU A 89 29.21 -7.39 11.16
C GLU A 89 29.19 -6.06 11.93
N ALA A 90 29.27 -6.10 13.26
CA ALA A 90 29.33 -4.91 14.11
C ALA A 90 30.59 -4.08 13.79
N ALA A 91 31.74 -4.73 13.65
CA ALA A 91 32.99 -4.07 13.28
C ALA A 91 32.93 -3.45 11.87
N ALA A 92 32.25 -4.10 10.92
CA ALA A 92 32.06 -3.57 9.58
C ALA A 92 31.15 -2.32 9.58
N ALA A 93 30.04 -2.35 10.31
CA ALA A 93 29.12 -1.22 10.44
C ALA A 93 29.80 0.00 11.09
N LEU A 94 30.58 -0.21 12.15
CA LEU A 94 31.34 0.86 12.80
C LEU A 94 32.41 1.46 11.89
N ARG A 95 33.15 0.63 11.15
CA ARG A 95 34.15 1.10 10.17
C ARG A 95 33.52 1.93 9.07
N ALA A 96 32.38 1.48 8.52
CA ALA A 96 31.66 2.25 7.50
C ALA A 96 31.21 3.62 8.03
N ARG A 97 30.67 3.66 9.26
CA ARG A 97 30.27 4.93 9.90
C ARG A 97 31.47 5.87 10.08
N ASP A 98 32.59 5.36 10.58
CA ASP A 98 33.79 6.16 10.81
C ASP A 98 34.41 6.65 9.49
N GLU A 99 34.36 5.85 8.42
CA GLU A 99 34.74 6.29 7.07
C GLU A 99 33.83 7.40 6.55
N HIS A 100 32.52 7.31 6.77
CA HIS A 100 31.58 8.38 6.44
C HIS A 100 31.85 9.66 7.22
N GLN A 101 32.06 9.56 8.54
CA GLN A 101 32.43 10.70 9.37
C GLN A 101 33.77 11.30 8.93
N LYS A 102 34.75 10.48 8.57
CA LYS A 102 36.04 10.93 8.05
C LYS A 102 35.90 11.61 6.69
N ARG A 103 35.05 11.10 5.78
CA ARG A 103 34.75 11.74 4.48
C ARG A 103 34.05 13.10 4.68
N GLN A 104 33.12 13.19 5.63
CA GLN A 104 32.47 14.44 6.00
C GLN A 104 33.47 15.43 6.62
N ALA A 105 34.29 14.98 7.56
CA ALA A 105 35.31 15.79 8.23
C ALA A 105 36.46 16.21 7.30
N ALA A 106 36.79 15.38 6.30
CA ALA A 106 37.78 15.69 5.27
C ALA A 106 37.28 16.71 4.24
N GLY A 107 36.04 17.19 4.34
CA GLY A 107 35.53 18.27 3.50
C GLY A 107 35.54 17.96 2.01
N VAL A 108 35.38 16.69 1.62
CA VAL A 108 35.20 16.34 0.20
C VAL A 108 33.75 16.69 -0.18
N THR A 109 33.50 17.98 -0.37
CA THR A 109 32.45 18.42 -1.26
C THR A 109 32.73 17.79 -2.60
N ALA A 110 31.84 16.89 -3.05
CA ALA A 110 31.78 16.53 -4.46
C ALA A 110 31.84 17.85 -5.26
N PRO A 111 32.67 17.94 -6.33
CA PRO A 111 32.85 19.20 -7.03
C PRO A 111 31.47 19.73 -7.39
N ALA A 112 31.17 20.94 -6.91
CA ALA A 112 29.93 21.62 -7.23
C ALA A 112 29.80 21.57 -8.75
N ARG A 113 28.85 20.78 -9.25
CA ARG A 113 28.38 20.98 -10.62
C ARG A 113 27.97 22.44 -10.64
N ASN A 114 28.73 23.27 -11.34
CA ASN A 114 28.31 24.61 -11.72
C ASN A 114 27.05 24.45 -12.55
N VAL A 115 25.90 24.35 -11.89
CA VAL A 115 24.61 24.53 -12.52
C VAL A 115 24.56 26.02 -12.81
N PRO A 116 24.54 26.45 -14.09
CA PRO A 116 24.39 27.86 -14.40
C PRO A 116 23.11 28.36 -13.74
N ALA A 117 23.16 29.52 -13.10
CA ALA A 117 22.01 30.14 -12.47
C ALA A 117 20.82 30.14 -13.47
N PRO A 118 19.62 29.69 -13.09
CA PRO A 118 18.51 29.58 -14.02
C PRO A 118 18.09 30.98 -14.48
N THR A 119 18.47 31.37 -15.69
CA THR A 119 18.14 32.67 -16.31
C THR A 119 16.74 32.68 -16.95
N GLY A 120 15.76 32.03 -16.33
CA GLY A 120 14.38 31.93 -16.83
C GLY A 120 13.43 32.95 -16.21
N TRP A 121 12.42 33.42 -16.95
CA TRP A 121 11.38 34.32 -16.42
C TRP A 121 10.69 33.78 -15.15
N ALA A 122 10.56 32.45 -15.04
CA ALA A 122 9.98 31.77 -13.88
C ALA A 122 10.82 31.88 -12.59
N SER A 123 12.14 32.06 -12.67
CA SER A 123 12.98 32.30 -11.47
C SER A 123 12.97 33.76 -11.03
N ARG A 124 12.69 34.70 -11.95
CA ARG A 124 12.60 36.13 -11.64
C ARG A 124 11.29 36.50 -10.93
N ASN A 125 10.17 35.83 -11.25
CA ASN A 125 8.85 36.16 -10.69
C ASN A 125 8.07 34.92 -10.19
N PRO A 126 8.54 34.21 -9.15
CA PRO A 126 7.92 32.96 -8.67
C PRO A 126 6.46 33.15 -8.21
N GLN A 127 6.16 34.30 -7.61
CA GLN A 127 4.80 34.67 -7.18
C GLN A 127 3.80 34.81 -8.34
N MET A 128 4.25 35.25 -9.53
CA MET A 128 3.38 35.36 -10.70
C MET A 128 3.08 34.00 -11.32
N VAL A 129 4.02 33.06 -11.22
CA VAL A 129 3.81 31.67 -11.66
C VAL A 129 2.73 31.00 -10.81
N GLY A 130 2.74 31.23 -9.49
CA GLY A 130 1.70 30.76 -8.58
C GLY A 130 0.33 31.40 -8.87
N ALA A 131 0.30 32.72 -9.11
CA ALA A 131 -0.93 33.44 -9.43
C ALA A 131 -1.58 32.96 -10.75
N LEU A 132 -0.77 32.69 -11.78
CA LEU A 132 -1.26 32.14 -13.05
C LEU A 132 -1.83 30.73 -12.89
N TRP A 133 -1.20 29.89 -12.05
CA TRP A 133 -1.72 28.56 -11.73
C TRP A 133 -3.04 28.63 -10.97
N GLY A 134 -3.13 29.49 -9.95
CA GLY A 134 -4.37 29.70 -9.19
C GLY A 134 -5.51 30.22 -10.07
N ALA A 135 -5.23 31.18 -10.96
CA ALA A 135 -6.22 31.70 -11.90
C ALA A 135 -6.73 30.61 -12.86
N GLY A 136 -5.84 29.75 -13.37
CA GLY A 136 -6.21 28.62 -14.22
C GLY A 136 -7.14 27.63 -13.50
N VAL A 137 -6.89 27.32 -12.23
CA VAL A 137 -7.74 26.43 -11.42
C VAL A 137 -9.12 27.03 -11.22
N VAL A 138 -9.21 28.32 -10.88
CA VAL A 138 -10.50 29.00 -10.67
C VAL A 138 -11.33 29.05 -11.95
N VAL A 139 -10.70 29.36 -13.09
CA VAL A 139 -11.38 29.35 -14.39
C VAL A 139 -11.87 27.95 -14.77
N PHE A 140 -11.07 26.92 -14.48
CA PHE A 140 -11.44 25.53 -14.77
C PHE A 140 -12.66 25.09 -13.94
N PHE A 141 -12.63 25.25 -12.62
CA PHE A 141 -13.74 24.83 -11.76
C PHE A 141 -14.97 25.73 -11.92
N GLY A 142 -14.78 27.02 -12.16
CA GLY A 142 -15.88 27.93 -12.49
C GLY A 142 -16.55 27.58 -13.83
N GLY A 143 -15.77 27.27 -14.85
CA GLY A 143 -16.26 26.81 -16.14
C GLY A 143 -16.97 25.45 -16.04
N LEU A 144 -16.41 24.51 -15.28
CA LEU A 144 -17.02 23.20 -15.01
C LEU A 144 -18.36 23.35 -14.27
N GLY A 145 -18.42 24.20 -13.24
CA GLY A 145 -19.65 24.49 -12.50
C GLY A 145 -20.71 25.14 -13.38
N TYR A 146 -20.32 26.10 -14.22
CA TYR A 146 -21.23 26.73 -15.19
C TYR A 146 -21.79 25.70 -16.19
N LEU A 147 -20.93 24.83 -16.72
CA LEU A 147 -21.33 23.81 -17.69
C LEU A 147 -22.30 22.80 -17.04
N LEU A 148 -22.01 22.38 -15.80
CA LEU A 148 -22.82 21.43 -15.05
C LEU A 148 -24.20 22.00 -14.65
N VAL A 149 -24.28 23.29 -14.36
CA VAL A 149 -25.58 23.97 -14.13
C VAL A 149 -26.33 24.20 -15.44
N SER A 150 -25.62 24.47 -16.55
CA SER A 150 -26.24 24.69 -17.85
C SER A 150 -26.86 23.44 -18.49
N GLU A 151 -26.37 22.24 -18.12
CA GLU A 151 -26.96 20.96 -18.57
C GLU A 151 -28.13 20.47 -17.72
N GLN A 152 -28.43 21.13 -16.59
CA GLN A 152 -29.63 20.83 -15.81
C GLN A 152 -30.87 21.41 -16.49
N LYS A 153 -31.39 20.70 -17.51
CA LYS A 153 -32.72 21.00 -18.05
C LYS A 153 -33.79 20.73 -16.97
N PRO A 154 -34.76 21.64 -16.75
CA PRO A 154 -35.90 21.36 -15.88
C PRO A 154 -36.70 20.19 -16.47
N ARG A 155 -37.11 19.26 -15.59
CA ARG A 155 -37.83 18.04 -15.96
C ARG A 155 -39.20 18.37 -16.55
N GLU A 156 -39.54 17.80 -17.71
CA GLU A 156 -40.92 17.81 -18.21
C GLU A 156 -41.75 16.74 -17.49
N GLU A 157 -43.03 17.06 -17.24
CA GLU A 157 -44.00 16.18 -16.60
C GLU A 157 -44.22 14.92 -17.43
N GLY A 158 -43.73 13.77 -16.95
CA GLY A 158 -43.98 12.46 -17.56
C GLY A 158 -42.81 11.47 -17.55
N GLN A 159 -41.60 11.88 -17.17
CA GLN A 159 -40.48 10.94 -17.07
C GLN A 159 -40.39 10.27 -15.70
N MET A 160 -40.56 8.93 -15.68
CA MET A 160 -40.37 8.12 -14.48
C MET A 160 -38.89 8.14 -14.07
N GLY A 161 -38.63 8.54 -12.83
CA GLY A 161 -37.29 8.45 -12.26
C GLY A 161 -36.88 6.99 -12.09
N THR A 162 -35.74 6.61 -12.68
CA THR A 162 -35.05 5.36 -12.39
C THR A 162 -34.57 5.40 -10.93
N GLY A 163 -35.45 5.04 -10.00
CA GLY A 163 -35.21 5.15 -8.57
C GLY A 163 -36.45 5.11 -7.68
N ALA A 164 -37.66 5.14 -8.24
CA ALA A 164 -38.89 4.93 -7.48
C ALA A 164 -39.58 3.63 -7.92
N THR A 165 -39.53 2.60 -7.07
CA THR A 165 -40.42 1.45 -7.19
C THR A 165 -41.88 1.89 -7.01
N PRO A 166 -42.84 1.37 -7.79
CA PRO A 166 -44.26 1.69 -7.63
C PRO A 166 -44.76 1.40 -6.21
N PRO A 167 -45.72 2.18 -5.68
CA PRO A 167 -46.32 1.89 -4.39
C PRO A 167 -47.13 0.59 -4.51
N GLY A 168 -46.65 -0.50 -3.88
CA GLY A 168 -47.34 -1.80 -3.88
C GLY A 168 -46.44 -3.04 -4.01
N MET A 169 -45.12 -2.91 -4.19
CA MET A 169 -44.19 -4.06 -4.27
C MET A 169 -43.10 -4.11 -3.18
N SER A 170 -43.28 -3.41 -2.06
CA SER A 170 -42.35 -3.45 -0.93
C SER A 170 -42.83 -4.44 0.14
N ALA A 171 -42.61 -5.74 -0.06
CA ALA A 171 -42.60 -6.72 1.04
C ALA A 171 -42.00 -8.09 0.69
N GLN A 172 -41.94 -8.51 -0.57
CA GLN A 172 -41.68 -9.95 -0.86
C GLN A 172 -40.61 -10.28 -1.91
N GLN A 173 -39.88 -9.30 -2.46
CA GLN A 173 -38.85 -9.55 -3.49
C GLN A 173 -37.48 -8.92 -3.22
N GLN A 174 -37.23 -8.46 -2.00
CA GLN A 174 -35.88 -8.05 -1.54
C GLN A 174 -35.10 -9.17 -0.83
N GLN A 175 -35.55 -10.42 -0.93
CA GLN A 175 -34.87 -11.58 -0.33
C GLN A 175 -34.06 -12.44 -1.32
N GLU A 176 -33.96 -12.08 -2.61
CA GLU A 176 -33.25 -12.91 -3.61
C GLU A 176 -32.33 -12.11 -4.55
N ALA A 177 -31.49 -11.22 -3.99
CA ALA A 177 -30.25 -10.80 -4.64
C ALA A 177 -29.08 -11.14 -3.70
N GLY A 178 -28.38 -12.23 -4.02
CA GLY A 178 -27.37 -12.88 -3.17
C GLY A 178 -26.24 -11.96 -2.73
N GLY A 179 -26.10 -11.81 -1.41
CA GLY A 179 -25.01 -11.10 -0.72
C GLY A 179 -25.35 -10.71 0.73
N MET A 180 -25.55 -11.70 1.60
CA MET A 180 -25.44 -11.68 3.08
C MET A 180 -26.03 -10.49 3.89
N PRO A 181 -27.27 -10.59 4.42
CA PRO A 181 -27.75 -9.72 5.50
C PRO A 181 -26.91 -9.80 6.80
N GLN A 182 -26.11 -10.86 7.00
CA GLN A 182 -25.23 -11.02 8.17
C GLN A 182 -24.00 -10.10 8.17
N GLN A 183 -23.57 -9.58 7.01
CA GLN A 183 -22.33 -8.78 6.91
C GLN A 183 -22.46 -7.36 7.48
N ASN A 184 -23.64 -6.76 7.37
CA ASN A 184 -23.91 -5.48 8.02
C ASN A 184 -24.08 -5.67 9.54
N ASP A 185 -24.56 -6.84 9.97
CA ASP A 185 -24.76 -7.15 11.38
C ASP A 185 -23.42 -7.25 12.14
N GLU A 186 -22.40 -7.88 11.55
CA GLU A 186 -21.07 -8.03 12.20
C GLU A 186 -20.35 -6.69 12.38
N LEU A 187 -20.40 -5.82 11.37
CA LEU A 187 -19.78 -4.49 11.45
C LEU A 187 -20.46 -3.62 12.50
N GLU A 188 -21.79 -3.58 12.50
CA GLU A 188 -22.55 -2.77 13.45
C GLU A 188 -22.40 -3.31 14.88
N GLN A 189 -22.42 -4.63 15.08
CA GLN A 189 -22.15 -5.24 16.39
C GLN A 189 -20.74 -4.90 16.91
N ALA A 190 -19.71 -4.96 16.06
CA ALA A 190 -18.36 -4.60 16.46
C ALA A 190 -18.26 -3.10 16.83
N ARG A 191 -18.99 -2.23 16.12
CA ARG A 191 -19.10 -0.80 16.44
C ARG A 191 -19.80 -0.56 17.78
N GLU A 192 -20.91 -1.24 18.05
CA GLU A 192 -21.64 -1.14 19.32
C GLU A 192 -20.81 -1.63 20.50
N ARG A 193 -20.07 -2.74 20.33
CA ARG A 193 -19.12 -3.24 21.33
C ARG A 193 -18.03 -2.23 21.62
N LEU A 194 -17.44 -1.60 20.61
CA LEU A 194 -16.43 -0.55 20.81
C LEU A 194 -17.00 0.75 21.38
N ALA A 195 -18.26 1.08 21.08
CA ALA A 195 -18.93 2.23 21.66
C ALA A 195 -19.21 2.05 23.16
N SER A 196 -19.59 0.85 23.57
CA SER A 196 -19.84 0.50 24.98
C SER A 196 -18.55 0.18 25.75
N ASN A 197 -17.56 -0.41 25.08
CA ASN A 197 -16.25 -0.74 25.62
C ASN A 197 -15.14 -0.42 24.60
N PRO A 198 -14.53 0.77 24.67
CA PRO A 198 -13.44 1.16 23.77
C PRO A 198 -12.17 0.30 23.87
N GLY A 199 -12.04 -0.53 24.90
CA GLY A 199 -10.93 -1.45 25.11
C GLY A 199 -11.18 -2.87 24.61
N ASP A 200 -12.30 -3.13 23.93
CA ASP A 200 -12.63 -4.45 23.38
C ASP A 200 -11.74 -4.75 22.16
N VAL A 201 -10.62 -5.43 22.40
CA VAL A 201 -9.62 -5.77 21.38
C VAL A 201 -10.20 -6.67 20.29
N GLU A 202 -11.09 -7.59 20.67
CA GLU A 202 -11.71 -8.53 19.73
C GLU A 202 -12.71 -7.80 18.82
N ALA A 203 -13.52 -6.89 19.38
CA ALA A 203 -14.36 -6.02 18.56
C ALA A 203 -13.54 -5.09 17.66
N ALA A 204 -12.37 -4.62 18.12
CA ALA A 204 -11.42 -3.87 17.28
C ALA A 204 -10.88 -4.72 16.12
N ALA A 205 -10.53 -5.99 16.37
CA ALA A 205 -10.08 -6.92 15.33
C ALA A 205 -11.18 -7.19 14.31
N MET A 206 -12.39 -7.52 14.75
CA MET A 206 -13.55 -7.73 13.87
C MET A 206 -13.85 -6.50 13.01
N LEU A 207 -13.93 -5.31 13.61
CA LEU A 207 -14.20 -4.08 12.87
C LEU A 207 -13.04 -3.77 11.89
N SER A 208 -11.79 -3.93 12.32
CA SER A 208 -10.61 -3.75 11.47
C SER A 208 -10.65 -4.68 10.26
N HIS A 209 -10.92 -5.97 10.45
CA HIS A 209 -11.05 -6.96 9.39
C HIS A 209 -12.11 -6.52 8.36
N GLU A 210 -13.30 -6.15 8.84
CA GLU A 210 -14.41 -5.80 7.96
C GLU A 210 -14.13 -4.52 7.17
N LEU A 211 -13.53 -3.51 7.82
CA LEU A 211 -13.10 -2.28 7.15
C LEU A 211 -12.02 -2.55 6.09
N ILE A 212 -11.09 -3.49 6.34
CA ILE A 212 -10.09 -3.93 5.32
C ILE A 212 -10.80 -4.55 4.13
N ARG A 213 -11.77 -5.45 4.37
CA ARG A 213 -12.55 -6.11 3.31
C ARG A 213 -13.32 -5.10 2.45
N GLN A 214 -13.88 -4.07 3.08
CA GLN A 214 -14.57 -2.96 2.41
C GLN A 214 -13.62 -1.92 1.81
N GLN A 215 -12.30 -2.14 1.89
CA GLN A 215 -11.26 -1.23 1.40
C GLN A 215 -11.28 0.15 2.06
N GLN A 216 -11.88 0.27 3.25
CA GLN A 216 -11.91 1.47 4.07
C GLN A 216 -10.62 1.59 4.90
N PHE A 217 -9.46 1.53 4.20
CA PHE A 217 -8.14 1.43 4.83
C PHE A 217 -7.81 2.54 5.84
N PRO A 218 -8.20 3.82 5.63
CA PRO A 218 -7.92 4.87 6.62
C PRO A 218 -8.65 4.67 7.95
N GLU A 219 -9.88 4.17 7.92
CA GLU A 219 -10.65 3.88 9.14
C GLU A 219 -10.13 2.61 9.80
N ALA A 220 -9.88 1.56 8.99
CA ALA A 220 -9.28 0.31 9.46
C ALA A 220 -7.98 0.60 10.23
N MET A 221 -7.05 1.36 9.66
CA MET A 221 -5.78 1.72 10.32
C MET A 221 -5.98 2.38 11.69
N LYS A 222 -6.98 3.27 11.82
CA LYS A 222 -7.28 3.91 13.11
C LYS A 222 -7.79 2.90 14.13
N VAL A 223 -8.69 2.01 13.71
CA VAL A 223 -9.24 0.96 14.59
C VAL A 223 -8.16 -0.02 14.99
N THR A 224 -7.35 -0.51 14.04
CA THR A 224 -6.23 -1.42 14.29
C THR A 224 -5.22 -0.81 15.26
N GLN A 225 -4.84 0.45 15.06
CA GLN A 225 -3.88 1.13 15.92
C GLN A 225 -4.40 1.32 17.34
N LYS A 226 -5.70 1.62 17.50
CA LYS A 226 -6.33 1.70 18.83
C LYS A 226 -6.36 0.34 19.52
N GLY A 227 -6.74 -0.72 18.81
CA GLY A 227 -6.74 -2.08 19.35
C GLY A 227 -5.33 -2.50 19.80
N LEU A 228 -4.30 -2.26 18.98
CA LEU A 228 -2.91 -2.54 19.33
C LEU A 228 -2.35 -1.65 20.46
N ALA A 229 -2.94 -0.48 20.71
CA ALA A 229 -2.58 0.34 21.87
C ALA A 229 -3.13 -0.26 23.17
N VAL A 230 -4.19 -1.06 23.10
CA VAL A 230 -4.76 -1.80 24.23
C VAL A 230 -4.02 -3.13 24.43
N ASP A 231 -3.85 -3.91 23.35
CA ASP A 231 -3.07 -5.14 23.35
C ASP A 231 -2.05 -5.16 22.18
N PRO A 232 -0.78 -4.83 22.45
CA PRO A 232 0.28 -4.83 21.43
C PRO A 232 0.62 -6.21 20.86
N PHE A 233 0.22 -7.30 21.52
CA PHE A 233 0.56 -8.67 21.14
C PHE A 233 -0.58 -9.40 20.42
N ASN A 234 -1.74 -8.76 20.26
CA ASN A 234 -2.85 -9.36 19.53
C ASN A 234 -2.43 -9.72 18.09
N VAL A 235 -2.44 -11.02 17.79
CA VAL A 235 -1.91 -11.58 16.54
C VAL A 235 -2.69 -11.07 15.34
N GLU A 236 -4.02 -11.14 15.40
CA GLU A 236 -4.91 -10.76 14.31
C GLU A 236 -4.76 -9.27 13.95
N LEU A 237 -4.73 -8.39 14.95
CA LEU A 237 -4.49 -6.96 14.73
C LEU A 237 -3.09 -6.67 14.19
N ARG A 238 -2.06 -7.44 14.57
CA ARG A 238 -0.72 -7.32 13.94
C ARG A 238 -0.77 -7.75 12.48
N VAL A 239 -1.51 -8.80 12.13
CA VAL A 239 -1.74 -9.19 10.72
C VAL A 239 -2.43 -8.06 9.96
N HIS A 240 -3.53 -7.52 10.49
CA HIS A 240 -4.25 -6.39 9.88
C HIS A 240 -3.36 -5.17 9.69
N ARG A 241 -2.50 -4.85 10.66
CA ARG A 241 -1.52 -3.75 10.51
C ARG A 241 -0.57 -4.00 9.34
N GLY A 242 -0.04 -5.21 9.20
CA GLY A 242 0.80 -5.59 8.07
C GLY A 242 0.07 -5.38 6.73
N VAL A 243 -1.17 -5.86 6.64
CA VAL A 243 -2.02 -5.67 5.44
C VAL A 243 -2.26 -4.20 5.14
N LEU A 244 -2.55 -3.41 6.15
CA LEU A 244 -2.85 -1.99 6.02
C LEU A 244 -1.62 -1.16 5.67
N ARG A 245 -0.41 -1.56 6.07
CA ARG A 245 0.84 -0.93 5.59
C ARG A 245 0.99 -1.06 4.08
N ALA A 246 0.72 -2.24 3.54
CA ALA A 246 0.72 -2.44 2.10
C ALA A 246 -0.40 -1.67 1.39
N ALA A 247 -1.63 -1.75 1.91
CA ALA A 247 -2.81 -1.20 1.25
C ALA A 247 -2.94 0.33 1.35
N ALA A 248 -2.67 0.91 2.54
CA ALA A 248 -2.83 2.34 2.80
C ALA A 248 -1.56 3.14 2.51
N SER A 249 -0.39 2.59 2.85
CA SER A 249 0.89 3.31 2.77
C SER A 249 1.74 2.90 1.56
N GLY A 250 1.37 1.83 0.86
CA GLY A 250 2.15 1.29 -0.26
C GLY A 250 3.46 0.63 0.17
N ASP A 251 3.68 0.44 1.47
CA ASP A 251 4.88 -0.20 2.02
C ASP A 251 4.76 -1.73 1.91
N LEU A 252 4.91 -2.22 0.68
CA LEU A 252 4.80 -3.65 0.38
C LEU A 252 5.92 -4.46 1.06
N GLN A 253 7.13 -3.90 1.10
CA GLN A 253 8.29 -4.61 1.64
C GLN A 253 8.23 -4.72 3.17
N GLY A 254 7.86 -3.64 3.87
CA GLY A 254 7.68 -3.67 5.31
C GLY A 254 6.49 -4.54 5.73
N ALA A 255 5.40 -4.52 4.97
CA ALA A 255 4.26 -5.42 5.18
C ALA A 255 4.65 -6.90 5.07
N GLU A 256 5.39 -7.26 4.02
CA GLU A 256 5.83 -8.62 3.77
C GLU A 256 6.76 -9.13 4.88
N GLN A 257 7.75 -8.33 5.29
CA GLN A 257 8.66 -8.68 6.39
C GLN A 257 7.91 -8.94 7.70
N GLU A 258 6.97 -8.05 8.04
CA GLU A 258 6.18 -8.19 9.27
C GLU A 258 5.28 -9.42 9.24
N LEU A 259 4.61 -9.68 8.11
CA LEU A 259 3.73 -10.85 7.96
C LEU A 259 4.51 -12.18 7.95
N ILE A 260 5.73 -12.21 7.38
CA ILE A 260 6.62 -13.38 7.43
C ILE A 260 7.07 -13.65 8.87
N GLU A 261 7.45 -12.61 9.62
CA GLU A 261 7.83 -12.75 11.03
C GLU A 261 6.66 -13.32 11.84
N LEU A 262 5.45 -12.78 11.65
CA LEU A 262 4.24 -13.21 12.34
C LEU A 262 3.95 -14.70 12.14
N VAL A 263 3.86 -15.15 10.89
CA VAL A 263 3.52 -16.54 10.57
C VAL A 263 4.59 -17.55 10.98
N ASN A 264 5.85 -17.12 11.11
CA ASN A 264 6.93 -18.00 11.56
C ASN A 264 7.02 -18.06 13.09
N THR A 265 6.52 -17.06 13.79
CA THR A 265 6.62 -16.96 15.25
C THR A 265 5.36 -17.47 15.95
N TRP A 266 4.20 -17.22 15.37
CA TRP A 266 2.92 -17.50 16.01
C TRP A 266 2.05 -18.39 15.13
N PRO A 267 1.62 -19.55 15.66
CA PRO A 267 0.72 -20.43 14.96
C PRO A 267 -0.51 -19.67 14.46
N ASP A 268 -1.23 -18.96 15.34
CA ASP A 268 -2.51 -18.27 15.05
C ASP A 268 -2.43 -17.15 13.99
N ALA A 269 -1.26 -16.87 13.43
CA ALA A 269 -1.06 -15.91 12.36
C ALA A 269 -1.27 -16.51 10.95
N GLN A 270 -1.86 -17.70 10.79
CA GLN A 270 -1.95 -18.35 9.47
C GLN A 270 -2.66 -17.48 8.42
N GLU A 271 -3.59 -16.62 8.84
CA GLU A 271 -4.26 -15.67 7.94
C GLU A 271 -3.25 -14.76 7.19
N ALA A 272 -2.10 -14.47 7.79
CA ALA A 272 -0.99 -13.75 7.14
C ALA A 272 -0.54 -14.42 5.83
N LEU A 273 -0.66 -15.75 5.69
CA LEU A 273 -0.28 -16.47 4.47
C LEU A 273 -1.17 -16.11 3.28
N ILE A 274 -2.47 -15.88 3.50
CA ILE A 274 -3.37 -15.42 2.44
C ILE A 274 -2.97 -14.03 1.95
N PHE A 275 -2.59 -13.16 2.88
CA PHE A 275 -2.13 -11.82 2.56
C PHE A 275 -0.76 -11.81 1.88
N LEU A 276 0.18 -12.63 2.33
CA LEU A 276 1.49 -12.82 1.67
C LEU A 276 1.33 -13.37 0.26
N GLY A 277 0.43 -14.33 0.05
CA GLY A 277 0.11 -14.81 -1.28
C GLY A 277 -0.45 -13.71 -2.18
N SER A 278 -1.37 -12.89 -1.65
CA SER A 278 -1.96 -11.75 -2.37
C SER A 278 -0.93 -10.65 -2.69
N LEU A 279 -0.01 -10.37 -1.77
CA LEU A 279 1.11 -9.44 -1.97
C LEU A 279 2.07 -9.94 -3.06
N SER A 280 2.37 -11.23 -3.05
CA SER A 280 3.22 -11.88 -4.06
C SER A 280 2.61 -11.77 -5.45
N LEU A 281 1.30 -12.02 -5.58
CA LEU A 281 0.57 -11.81 -6.85
C LEU A 281 0.64 -10.37 -7.34
N ARG A 282 0.47 -9.38 -6.45
CA ARG A 282 0.59 -7.96 -6.81
C ARG A 282 1.97 -7.59 -7.34
N ARG A 283 3.01 -8.27 -6.85
CA ARG A 283 4.39 -8.11 -7.31
C ARG A 283 4.72 -8.93 -8.57
N GLY A 284 3.79 -9.75 -9.05
CA GLY A 284 3.99 -10.65 -10.17
C GLY A 284 4.73 -11.95 -9.81
N ASP A 285 5.00 -12.19 -8.53
CA ASP A 285 5.61 -13.42 -8.05
C ASP A 285 4.54 -14.51 -7.83
N LYS A 286 4.20 -15.19 -8.92
CA LYS A 286 3.20 -16.26 -8.90
C LYS A 286 3.70 -17.51 -8.16
N ALA A 287 5.01 -17.75 -8.16
CA ALA A 287 5.62 -18.89 -7.48
C ALA A 287 5.57 -18.71 -5.97
N GLY A 288 5.99 -17.54 -5.47
CA GLY A 288 5.86 -17.18 -4.05
C GLY A 288 4.41 -17.15 -3.59
N ALA A 289 3.50 -16.64 -4.44
CA ALA A 289 2.07 -16.67 -4.14
C ALA A 289 1.55 -18.11 -3.94
N LEU A 290 1.92 -19.02 -4.84
CA LEU A 290 1.54 -20.42 -4.76
C LEU A 290 2.07 -21.07 -3.47
N GLU A 291 3.33 -20.82 -3.11
CA GLU A 291 3.94 -21.35 -1.88
C GLU A 291 3.17 -20.92 -0.62
N HIS A 292 2.85 -19.63 -0.50
CA HIS A 292 2.11 -19.11 0.65
C HIS A 292 0.69 -19.71 0.76
N PHE A 293 -0.03 -19.79 -0.37
CA PHE A 293 -1.36 -20.37 -0.37
C PHE A 293 -1.36 -21.87 -0.07
N GLU A 294 -0.39 -22.62 -0.60
CA GLU A 294 -0.24 -24.04 -0.29
C GLU A 294 0.08 -24.26 1.19
N ARG A 295 0.99 -23.46 1.75
CA ARG A 295 1.29 -23.47 3.19
C ARG A 295 0.03 -23.23 4.02
N PHE A 296 -0.79 -22.26 3.65
CA PHE A 296 -2.08 -22.00 4.33
C PHE A 296 -2.98 -23.25 4.32
N THR A 297 -3.08 -23.95 3.20
CA THR A 297 -3.94 -25.16 3.11
C THR A 297 -3.44 -26.33 3.94
N VAL A 298 -2.15 -26.36 4.29
CA VAL A 298 -1.56 -27.36 5.18
C VAL A 298 -1.80 -26.99 6.65
N GLU A 299 -1.68 -25.71 6.99
CA GLU A 299 -1.79 -25.24 8.38
C GLU A 299 -3.23 -25.04 8.84
N VAL A 300 -4.15 -24.71 7.93
CA VAL A 300 -5.55 -24.42 8.26
C VAL A 300 -6.47 -25.57 7.84
N PRO A 301 -7.28 -26.13 8.77
CA PRO A 301 -8.30 -27.14 8.46
C PRO A 301 -9.23 -26.74 7.32
N LYS A 302 -9.58 -27.71 6.47
CA LYS A 302 -10.35 -27.50 5.23
C LYS A 302 -11.68 -26.77 5.39
N ASN A 303 -12.36 -26.93 6.53
CA ASN A 303 -13.63 -26.26 6.83
C ASN A 303 -13.48 -24.76 7.12
N MET A 304 -12.27 -24.29 7.44
CA MET A 304 -11.95 -22.88 7.69
C MET A 304 -11.23 -22.22 6.51
N GLN A 305 -10.96 -22.99 5.44
CA GLN A 305 -10.33 -22.44 4.24
C GLN A 305 -11.35 -21.66 3.40
N PRO A 306 -10.97 -20.51 2.82
CA PRO A 306 -11.82 -19.80 1.86
C PRO A 306 -12.17 -20.71 0.67
N PRO A 307 -13.45 -20.80 0.25
CA PRO A 307 -13.85 -21.76 -0.78
C PRO A 307 -13.19 -21.48 -2.15
N GLN A 308 -12.86 -20.21 -2.41
CA GLN A 308 -12.13 -19.77 -3.60
C GLN A 308 -10.63 -20.06 -3.59
N LEU A 309 -10.04 -20.50 -2.47
CA LEU A 309 -8.58 -20.69 -2.38
C LEU A 309 -8.09 -21.89 -3.20
N ALA A 310 -8.75 -23.03 -3.08
CA ALA A 310 -8.39 -24.24 -3.82
C ALA A 310 -8.40 -24.06 -5.36
N PRO A 311 -9.45 -23.48 -5.99
CA PRO A 311 -9.41 -23.22 -7.42
C PRO A 311 -8.34 -22.18 -7.80
N ALA A 312 -8.09 -21.17 -6.96
CA ALA A 312 -7.02 -20.20 -7.22
C ALA A 312 -5.63 -20.84 -7.22
N ILE A 313 -5.34 -21.75 -6.27
CA ILE A 313 -4.09 -22.53 -6.24
C ILE A 313 -3.95 -23.38 -7.50
N ALA A 314 -5.02 -24.06 -7.93
CA ALA A 314 -4.98 -24.91 -9.12
C ALA A 314 -4.66 -24.11 -10.39
N GLN A 315 -5.26 -22.92 -10.53
CA GLN A 315 -4.97 -22.00 -11.62
C GLN A 315 -3.51 -21.51 -11.56
N LEU A 316 -3.06 -21.04 -10.40
CA LEU A 316 -1.69 -20.54 -10.22
C LEU A 316 -0.64 -21.61 -10.55
N ARG A 317 -0.89 -22.86 -10.15
CA ARG A 317 0.01 -23.98 -10.48
C ARG A 317 0.11 -24.20 -11.99
N ALA A 318 -0.99 -24.10 -12.72
CA ALA A 318 -0.98 -24.21 -14.18
C ALA A 318 -0.23 -23.05 -14.85
N GLU A 319 -0.42 -21.82 -14.36
CA GLU A 319 0.29 -20.65 -14.88
C GLU A 319 1.79 -20.69 -14.61
N VAL A 320 2.21 -21.11 -13.42
CA VAL A 320 3.63 -21.26 -13.07
C VAL A 320 4.28 -22.36 -13.92
N ALA A 321 3.60 -23.47 -14.16
CA ALA A 321 4.11 -24.56 -15.01
C ALA A 321 4.27 -24.16 -16.49
N GLN A 322 3.50 -23.19 -16.98
CA GLN A 322 3.62 -22.67 -18.36
C GLN A 322 4.77 -21.66 -18.53
N GLN A 323 5.31 -21.14 -17.43
CA GLN A 323 6.39 -20.14 -17.44
C GLN A 323 7.79 -20.76 -17.30
N GLN A 324 7.87 -22.08 -17.09
CA GLN A 324 9.10 -22.87 -17.00
C GLN A 324 9.36 -23.62 -18.31
#